data_AF-A0A7V5C4Z6-F1
#
_entry.id   AF-A0A7V5C4Z6-F1
#
_cell.length_a   1.000
_cell.length_b   1.000
_cell.length_c   1.000
_cell.angle_alpha   90.00
_cell.angle_beta   90.00
_cell.angle_gamma   90.00
#
_symmetry.space_group_name_H-M   'P 1'
#
loop_
_entity.id
_entity.type
_entity.pdbx_description
1 polymer ?
#
loop_
_entity_poly.entity_id
_entity_poly.type
_entity_poly.pdbx_seq_one_letter_code
_entity_poly.pdbx_strand_id
1 'polypeptide(L)'
;MTLEKHEIKSFLLTVYRHRKEIREKLQEESLRKQLTGYFSEAVASVEVSGEFLEFCHTRFPRLMELERIFQNDKDEFTAIDVELFENEMEEVPEHPTETDEEK
;
A
#
# COMPACT_ATOMS: atom_id res chain seq x y z
N MET A 1 -18.50 5.53 6.37
CA MET A 1 -18.72 4.46 5.39
C MET A 1 -18.06 3.22 5.98
N THR A 2 -18.78 2.12 6.15
CA THR A 2 -18.22 0.88 6.70
C THR A 2 -18.08 -0.10 5.55
N LEU A 3 -16.85 -0.52 5.25
CA LEU A 3 -16.57 -1.50 4.22
C LEU A 3 -16.98 -2.90 4.70
N GLU A 4 -17.52 -3.71 3.81
CA GLU A 4 -17.77 -5.12 4.09
C GLU A 4 -16.44 -5.89 4.19
N LYS A 5 -16.43 -7.01 4.93
CA LYS A 5 -15.21 -7.80 5.16
C LYS A 5 -14.51 -8.24 3.88
N HIS A 6 -15.24 -8.47 2.81
CA HIS A 6 -14.65 -8.84 1.52
C HIS A 6 -14.01 -7.63 0.81
N GLU A 7 -14.61 -6.45 0.94
CA GLU A 7 -14.08 -5.19 0.40
C GLU A 7 -12.79 -4.80 1.14
N ILE A 8 -12.77 -4.89 2.47
CA ILE A 8 -11.56 -4.66 3.28
C ILE A 8 -10.40 -5.54 2.82
N LYS A 9 -10.68 -6.82 2.56
CA LYS A 9 -9.61 -7.71 2.13
C LYS A 9 -9.14 -7.42 0.70
N SER A 10 -10.05 -7.09 -0.22
CA SER A 10 -9.68 -6.66 -1.59
C SER A 10 -8.86 -5.37 -1.57
N PHE A 11 -9.20 -4.44 -0.68
CA PHE A 11 -8.45 -3.22 -0.42
C PHE A 11 -7.02 -3.52 0.00
N LEU A 12 -6.86 -4.29 1.07
CA LEU A 12 -5.54 -4.63 1.61
C LEU A 12 -4.71 -5.43 0.60
N LEU A 13 -5.34 -6.32 -0.17
CA LEU A 13 -4.66 -7.03 -1.26
C LEU A 13 -4.17 -6.09 -2.37
N THR A 14 -4.96 -5.09 -2.73
CA THR A 14 -4.57 -4.13 -3.77
C THR A 14 -3.38 -3.31 -3.30
N VAL A 15 -3.44 -2.75 -2.09
CA VAL A 15 -2.31 -2.04 -1.48
C VAL A 15 -1.07 -2.93 -1.43
N TYR A 16 -1.21 -4.19 -1.00
CA TYR A 16 -0.12 -5.15 -0.92
C TYR A 16 0.48 -5.51 -2.28
N ARG A 17 -0.35 -5.77 -3.31
CA ARG A 17 0.12 -6.12 -4.66
C ARG A 17 0.86 -4.96 -5.31
N HIS A 18 0.42 -3.74 -5.05
CA HIS A 18 1.02 -2.53 -5.60
C HIS A 18 2.10 -1.91 -4.69
N ARG A 19 2.54 -2.59 -3.63
CA ARG A 19 3.50 -2.05 -2.65
C ARG A 19 4.79 -1.49 -3.27
N LYS A 20 5.31 -2.12 -4.35
CA LYS A 20 6.50 -1.60 -5.07
C LYS A 20 6.22 -0.25 -5.73
N GLU A 21 5.13 -0.16 -6.49
CA GLU A 21 4.72 1.10 -7.13
C GLU A 21 4.40 2.19 -6.09
N ILE A 22 3.77 1.79 -4.97
CA ILE A 22 3.48 2.69 -3.86
C ILE A 22 4.79 3.22 -3.24
N ARG A 23 5.77 2.36 -2.97
CA ARG A 23 7.09 2.74 -2.45
C ARG A 23 7.79 3.73 -3.39
N GLU A 24 7.78 3.47 -4.70
CA GLU A 24 8.41 4.35 -5.70
C GLU A 24 7.77 5.74 -5.73
N LYS A 25 6.44 5.82 -5.60
CA LYS A 25 5.70 7.09 -5.54
C LYS A 25 5.80 7.78 -4.19
N LEU A 26 5.87 7.03 -3.10
CA LEU A 26 5.91 7.53 -1.73
C LEU A 26 7.36 7.66 -1.26
N GLN A 27 8.06 8.64 -1.81
CA GLN A 27 9.47 8.91 -1.54
C GLN A 27 9.71 9.36 -0.08
N GLU A 28 8.73 10.01 0.55
CA GLU A 28 8.80 10.51 1.92
C GLU A 28 8.72 9.37 2.95
N GLU A 29 9.77 9.21 3.76
CA GLU A 29 9.86 8.17 4.79
C GLU A 29 8.73 8.26 5.83
N SER A 30 8.37 9.46 6.26
CA SER A 30 7.29 9.68 7.24
C SER A 30 5.95 9.13 6.73
N LEU A 31 5.67 9.32 5.44
CA LEU A 31 4.45 8.83 4.81
C LEU A 31 4.50 7.32 4.58
N ARG A 32 5.68 6.76 4.24
CA ARG A 32 5.85 5.30 4.19
C ARG A 32 5.54 4.70 5.55
N LYS A 33 6.15 5.19 6.64
CA LYS A 33 5.86 4.74 8.01
C LYS A 33 4.38 4.85 8.37
N GLN A 34 3.72 5.95 7.99
CA GLN A 34 2.29 6.13 8.22
C GLN A 34 1.45 5.10 7.47
N LEU A 35 1.75 4.88 6.19
CA LEU A 35 1.09 3.84 5.37
C LEU A 35 1.29 2.46 5.98
N THR A 36 2.51 2.13 6.38
CA THR A 36 2.84 0.85 7.01
C THR A 36 2.06 0.65 8.30
N GLY A 37 2.01 1.67 9.17
CA GLY A 37 1.21 1.64 10.39
C GLY A 37 -0.27 1.38 10.11
N TYR A 38 -0.87 2.10 9.16
CA TYR A 38 -2.26 1.88 8.78
C TYR A 38 -2.50 0.48 8.20
N PHE A 39 -1.57 -0.02 7.38
CA PHE A 39 -1.68 -1.33 6.76
C PHE A 39 -1.61 -2.45 7.79
N SER A 40 -0.60 -2.41 8.68
CA SER A 40 -0.42 -3.41 9.73
C SER A 40 -1.59 -3.40 10.72
N GLU A 41 -2.09 -2.22 11.11
CA GLU A 41 -3.28 -2.10 11.96
C GLU A 41 -4.51 -2.69 11.28
N ALA A 42 -4.73 -2.39 10.00
CA ALA A 42 -5.91 -2.86 9.27
C ALA A 42 -5.89 -4.38 9.02
N VAL A 43 -4.71 -4.98 8.81
CA VAL A 43 -4.57 -6.43 8.71
C VAL A 43 -4.85 -7.09 10.07
N ALA A 44 -4.37 -6.51 11.17
CA ALA A 44 -4.56 -7.04 12.51
C ALA A 44 -6.01 -6.91 13.02
N SER A 45 -6.65 -5.76 12.78
CA SER A 45 -8.03 -5.48 13.21
C SER A 45 -9.06 -6.08 12.25
N VAL A 46 -8.67 -6.39 11.02
CA VAL A 46 -9.59 -6.74 9.92
C VAL A 46 -10.58 -5.59 9.65
N GLU A 47 -10.15 -4.35 9.90
CA GLU A 47 -10.91 -3.11 9.73
C GLU A 47 -10.03 -2.05 9.07
N VAL A 48 -10.59 -1.29 8.12
CA VAL A 48 -9.86 -0.18 7.48
C VAL A 48 -10.41 1.12 8.02
N SER A 49 -9.54 1.96 8.59
CA SER A 49 -9.93 3.27 9.10
C SER A 49 -10.25 4.25 7.97
N GLY A 50 -11.12 5.23 8.26
CA GLY A 50 -11.43 6.29 7.29
C GLY A 50 -10.19 7.10 6.90
N GLU A 51 -9.27 7.32 7.83
CA GLU A 51 -7.99 7.99 7.57
C GLU A 51 -7.11 7.20 6.61
N PHE A 52 -7.09 5.86 6.74
CA PHE A 52 -6.34 5.01 5.83
C PHE A 52 -6.92 5.06 4.40
N LEU A 53 -8.25 5.00 4.27
CA LEU A 53 -8.90 5.16 2.97
C LEU A 53 -8.59 6.53 2.36
N GLU A 54 -8.74 7.61 3.12
CA GLU A 54 -8.48 8.96 2.64
C GLU A 54 -7.02 9.13 2.22
N PHE A 55 -6.09 8.59 3.01
CA PHE A 55 -4.66 8.57 2.68
C PHE A 55 -4.44 7.88 1.32
N CYS A 56 -4.96 6.67 1.14
CA CYS A 56 -4.79 5.90 -0.09
C CYS A 56 -5.48 6.55 -1.29
N HIS A 57 -6.69 7.08 -1.15
CA HIS A 57 -7.39 7.78 -2.22
C HIS A 57 -6.68 9.07 -2.65
N THR A 58 -6.11 9.81 -1.70
CA THR A 58 -5.42 11.07 -1.97
C THR A 58 -4.08 10.83 -2.66
N ARG A 59 -3.32 9.83 -2.20
CA ARG A 59 -1.96 9.57 -2.69
C ARG A 59 -1.93 8.62 -3.88
N PHE A 60 -2.88 7.71 -3.98
CA PHE A 60 -2.91 6.62 -4.97
C PHE A 60 -4.31 6.44 -5.62
N PRO A 61 -4.93 7.49 -6.19
CA PRO A 61 -6.30 7.41 -6.70
C PRO A 61 -6.48 6.31 -7.76
N ARG A 62 -5.48 6.12 -8.63
CA ARG A 62 -5.51 5.08 -9.68
C ARG A 62 -5.52 3.65 -9.11
N LEU A 63 -4.91 3.42 -7.96
CA LEU A 63 -4.89 2.09 -7.33
C LEU A 63 -6.26 1.75 -6.74
N MET A 64 -6.99 2.75 -6.23
CA MET A 64 -8.34 2.59 -5.71
C MET A 64 -9.39 2.36 -6.81
N GLU A 65 -9.12 2.84 -8.02
CA GLU A 65 -9.94 2.50 -9.20
C GLU A 65 -9.77 1.02 -9.61
N LEU A 66 -8.59 0.43 -9.40
CA LEU A 66 -8.32 -0.99 -9.68
C LEU A 66 -9.02 -1.94 -8.69
N GLU A 67 -9.19 -1.52 -7.44
CA GLU A 67 -9.96 -2.27 -6.43
C GLU A 67 -11.39 -2.60 -6.88
N ARG A 68 -12.05 -1.63 -7.54
CA ARG A 68 -13.39 -1.82 -8.10
C ARG A 68 -13.44 -2.90 -9.18
N ILE A 69 -12.32 -3.14 -9.86
CA ILE A 69 -12.20 -4.15 -10.92
C ILE A 69 -11.98 -5.54 -10.30
N PHE A 70 -11.18 -5.63 -9.23
CA PHE A 70 -10.90 -6.90 -8.53
C PHE A 70 -12.09 -7.48 -7.76
N GLN A 71 -13.15 -6.70 -7.47
CA GLN A 71 -14.39 -7.25 -6.90
C GLN A 71 -15.04 -8.34 -7.78
N ASN A 72 -14.70 -8.42 -9.07
CA ASN A 72 -15.26 -9.42 -9.99
C ASN A 72 -14.43 -10.71 -10.12
N ASP A 73 -13.14 -10.70 -9.79
CA ASP A 73 -12.29 -11.89 -9.92
C ASP A 73 -12.09 -12.55 -8.55
N LYS A 74 -12.73 -13.71 -8.37
CA LYS A 74 -12.56 -14.64 -7.25
C LYS A 74 -11.20 -15.35 -7.29
N ASP A 75 -10.13 -14.62 -7.61
CA ASP A 75 -8.81 -15.21 -7.64
C ASP A 75 -8.31 -15.52 -6.23
N GLU A 76 -7.59 -16.63 -6.15
CA GLU A 76 -7.08 -17.27 -4.96
C GLU A 76 -6.49 -16.23 -3.98
N PHE A 77 -7.04 -16.18 -2.77
CA PHE A 77 -6.64 -15.22 -1.74
C PHE A 77 -5.16 -15.46 -1.41
N THR A 78 -4.28 -14.65 -2.00
CA THR A 78 -2.86 -14.68 -1.66
C THR A 78 -2.75 -14.18 -0.22
N ALA A 79 -2.08 -14.93 0.66
CA ALA A 79 -1.87 -14.47 2.03
C ALA A 79 -1.09 -13.15 2.03
N ILE A 80 -1.59 -12.17 2.79
CA ILE A 80 -0.90 -10.89 2.99
C ILE A 80 0.23 -11.14 3.99
N ASP A 81 1.45 -10.86 3.57
CA ASP A 81 2.64 -10.91 4.42
C ASP A 81 2.98 -9.49 4.88
N VAL A 82 2.64 -9.19 6.13
CA VAL A 82 2.84 -7.85 6.71
C VAL A 82 4.33 -7.55 6.88
N GLU A 83 5.13 -8.54 7.28
CA GLU A 83 6.58 -8.36 7.46
C GLU A 83 7.25 -8.04 6.12
N LEU A 84 6.86 -8.71 5.02
CA LEU A 84 7.37 -8.37 3.70
C LEU A 84 6.97 -6.95 3.28
N PHE A 85 5.73 -6.55 3.55
CA PHE A 85 5.25 -5.21 3.24
C PHE A 85 6.02 -4.13 4.02
N GLU A 86 6.22 -4.35 5.31
CA GLU A 86 7.01 -3.48 6.20
C GLU A 86 8.43 -3.32 5.67
N ASN A 87 9.13 -4.43 5.43
CA ASN A 87 10.50 -4.42 4.94
C ASN A 87 10.64 -3.66 3.61
N GLU A 88 9.78 -3.94 2.61
CA GLU A 88 9.88 -3.26 1.31
C GLU A 88 9.58 -1.76 1.41
N MET A 89 8.74 -1.32 2.37
CA MET A 89 8.47 0.10 2.60
C MET A 89 9.61 0.82 3.35
N GLU A 90 10.35 0.09 4.19
CA GLU A 90 11.51 0.63 4.91
C GLU A 90 12.77 0.68 4.04
N GLU A 91 12.92 -0.23 3.07
CA GLU A 91 14.04 -0.17 2.14
C GLU A 91 14.05 1.18 1.42
N VAL A 92 15.14 1.93 1.60
CA VAL A 92 15.35 3.19 0.89
C VAL A 92 15.53 2.84 -0.60
N PRO A 93 14.78 3.44 -1.53
CA PRO A 93 15.11 3.27 -2.94
C PRO A 93 16.54 3.79 -3.13
N GLU A 94 17.47 2.89 -3.43
CA GLU A 94 18.79 3.23 -3.95
C GLU A 94 18.56 3.88 -5.32
N HIS A 95 18.18 5.15 -5.34
CA HIS A 95 18.43 5.94 -6.53
C HIS A 95 19.94 5.94 -6.71
N PRO A 96 20.46 5.59 -7.90
CA PRO A 96 21.86 5.84 -8.17
C PRO A 96 22.04 7.34 -7.96
N THR A 97 22.81 7.74 -6.96
CA THR A 97 23.49 9.03 -7.03
C THR A 97 24.26 9.00 -8.35
N GLU A 98 23.69 9.63 -9.38
CA GLU A 98 24.50 10.26 -10.41
C GLU A 98 25.37 11.25 -9.64
N THR A 99 26.51 10.75 -9.19
CA THR A 99 27.63 11.59 -8.82
C THR A 99 28.03 12.27 -10.12
N ASP A 100 27.44 13.45 -10.32
CA ASP A 100 28.03 14.51 -11.10
C ASP A 100 29.39 14.81 -10.46
N GLU A 101 30.41 14.08 -10.91
CA GLU A 101 31.80 14.47 -10.72
C GLU A 101 32.32 14.94 -12.08
N GLU A 102 31.87 16.13 -12.43
CA GLU A 102 32.58 17.03 -13.32
C GLU A 102 33.95 17.36 -12.69
N LYS A 103 35.04 16.78 -13.22
CA LYS A 103 36.31 17.48 -13.52
C LYS A 103 37.36 16.63 -14.22
#